data_AF-A0A2E2SZY0-F1
#
_entry.id   AF-A0A2E2SZY0-F1
#
_cell.length_a   1.000
_cell.length_b   1.000
_cell.length_c   1.000
_cell.angle_alpha   90.00
_cell.angle_beta   90.00
_cell.angle_gamma   90.00
#
_symmetry.space_group_name_H-M   'P 1'
#
loop_
_entity.id
_entity.type
_entity.pdbx_description
1 polymer ?
#
loop_
_entity_poly.entity_id
_entity_poly.type
_entity_poly.pdbx_seq_one_letter_code
_entity_poly.pdbx_strand_id
1 'polypeptide(L)' 'MPLKPIRTEADHDAALELLETLWDAKPGSPEADQLETLGALINQYEEQKFSTTALNAV' A
#
# COMPACT_ATOMS: atom_id res chain seq x y z
N MET A 1 8.47 -4.17 -12.61
CA MET A 1 8.78 -5.31 -11.73
C MET A 1 7.51 -5.64 -10.94
N PRO A 2 7.18 -6.91 -10.67
CA PRO A 2 6.01 -7.23 -9.86
C PRO A 2 6.23 -6.78 -8.41
N LEU A 3 5.35 -5.93 -7.90
CA LEU A 3 5.36 -5.52 -6.50
C LEU A 3 5.03 -6.73 -5.61
N LYS A 4 5.78 -6.87 -4.51
CA LYS A 4 5.58 -7.98 -3.57
C LYS A 4 4.41 -7.65 -2.63
N PRO A 5 3.60 -8.65 -2.24
CA PRO A 5 2.54 -8.44 -1.28
C PRO A 5 3.10 -8.09 0.10
N ILE A 6 2.47 -7.12 0.77
CA ILE A 6 2.83 -6.67 2.12
C ILE A 6 2.30 -7.70 3.12
N ARG A 7 3.20 -8.28 3.92
CA ARG A 7 2.86 -9.35 4.89
C ARG A 7 3.33 -9.04 6.30
N THR A 8 4.37 -8.22 6.43
CA THR A 8 4.95 -7.81 7.70
C THR A 8 4.87 -6.29 7.87
N GLU A 9 5.06 -5.84 9.10
CA GLU A 9 5.11 -4.41 9.40
C GLU A 9 6.30 -3.72 8.71
N ALA A 10 7.41 -4.43 8.55
CA ALA A 10 8.56 -3.94 7.80
C ALA A 10 8.27 -3.81 6.29
N ASP A 11 7.49 -4.73 5.71
CA ASP A 11 7.04 -4.59 4.31
C ASP A 11 6.11 -3.38 4.15
N HIS A 12 5.30 -3.09 5.17
CA HIS A 12 4.38 -1.96 5.17
C HIS A 12 5.12 -0.64 5.27
N ASP A 13 6.09 -0.54 6.18
CA ASP A 13 6.95 0.65 6.33
C ASP A 13 7.74 0.93 5.04
N ALA A 14 8.36 -0.09 4.46
CA ALA A 14 9.06 0.03 3.18
C ALA A 14 8.12 0.43 2.02
N ALA A 15 6.86 -0.02 2.05
CA ALA A 15 5.86 0.37 1.07
C ALA A 15 5.43 1.84 1.25
N LEU A 16 5.34 2.34 2.47
CA LEU A 16 5.07 3.75 2.74
C LEU A 16 6.22 4.64 2.26
N GLU A 17 7.47 4.27 2.55
CA GLU A 17 8.64 4.99 2.05
C GLU A 17 8.65 5.04 0.51
N LEU A 18 8.36 3.89 -0.12
CA LEU A 18 8.32 3.82 -1.59
C LEU A 18 7.15 4.65 -2.15
N LEU A 19 6.00 4.67 -1.48
CA LEU A 19 4.86 5.52 -1.85
C LEU A 19 5.25 7.00 -1.84
N GLU A 20 5.97 7.46 -0.81
CA GLU A 20 6.47 8.84 -0.74
C GLU A 20 7.45 9.15 -1.87
N THR A 21 8.34 8.22 -2.23
CA THR A 21 9.26 8.43 -3.35
C THR A 21 8.56 8.48 -4.71
N LEU A 22 7.47 7.72 -4.87
CA LEU A 22 6.69 7.65 -6.09
C LEU A 22 5.58 8.71 -6.14
N TRP A 23 5.37 9.49 -5.08
CA TRP A 23 4.28 10.48 -5.00
C TRP A 23 4.37 11.57 -6.07
N ASP A 24 5.59 11.92 -6.50
CA ASP A 24 5.84 12.89 -7.58
C ASP A 24 5.83 12.23 -8.98
N ALA A 25 5.46 10.94 -9.07
CA ALA A 25 5.41 10.22 -10.34
C ALA A 25 4.47 10.88 -11.33
N LYS A 26 4.91 11.00 -12.58
CA LYS A 26 4.09 11.58 -13.64
C LYS A 26 2.93 10.65 -14.00
N PRO A 27 1.72 11.17 -14.21
CA PRO A 27 0.60 10.38 -14.72
C PRO A 27 0.96 9.66 -16.01
N GLY A 28 0.65 8.38 -16.11
CA GLY A 28 0.98 7.54 -17.27
C GLY A 28 2.43 7.08 -17.35
N SER A 29 3.25 7.33 -16.31
CA SER A 29 4.56 6.72 -16.16
C SER A 29 4.45 5.34 -15.50
N PRO A 30 5.43 4.43 -15.73
CA PRO A 30 5.51 3.17 -15.01
C PRO A 30 5.54 3.33 -13.48
N GLU A 31 6.08 4.45 -12.99
CA GLU A 31 6.06 4.81 -11.56
C GLU A 31 4.65 5.08 -11.04
N ALA A 32 3.78 5.72 -11.82
CA ALA A 32 2.38 5.94 -11.44
C ALA A 32 1.59 4.63 -11.36
N ASP A 33 1.78 3.72 -12.33
CA ASP A 33 1.22 2.35 -12.30
C ASP A 33 1.68 1.58 -11.04
N GLN A 34 2.94 1.78 -10.65
CA GLN A 34 3.49 1.21 -9.42
C GLN A 34 2.86 1.82 -8.18
N LEU A 35 2.67 3.14 -8.14
CA LEU A 35 2.03 3.85 -7.03
C LEU A 35 0.58 3.37 -6.81
N GLU A 36 -0.20 3.19 -7.88
CA GLU A 36 -1.56 2.65 -7.79
C GLU A 36 -1.58 1.24 -7.20
N THR A 37 -0.68 0.38 -7.68
CA THR A 37 -0.57 -1.00 -7.18
C THR A 37 -0.09 -1.04 -5.72
N LEU A 38 0.87 -0.18 -5.36
CA LEU A 38 1.43 -0.09 -4.02
C LEU A 38 0.38 0.38 -3.01
N GLY A 39 -0.43 1.38 -3.36
CA GLY A 39 -1.55 1.85 -2.55
C GLY A 39 -2.58 0.74 -2.29
N ALA A 40 -2.91 -0.05 -3.32
CA ALA A 40 -3.82 -1.19 -3.16
C ALA A 40 -3.26 -2.26 -2.21
N LEU A 41 -1.95 -2.53 -2.25
CA LEU A 41 -1.29 -3.49 -1.36
C LEU A 41 -1.25 -3.01 0.09
N ILE A 42 -0.97 -1.71 0.31
CA ILE A 42 -0.97 -1.09 1.64
C ILE A 42 -2.37 -1.21 2.26
N ASN A 43 -3.39 -0.76 1.52
CA ASN A 43 -4.78 -0.84 1.97
C ASN A 43 -5.18 -2.28 2.29
N GLN A 44 -4.85 -3.26 1.44
CA GLN A 44 -5.15 -4.67 1.71
C GLN A 44 -4.45 -5.19 2.98
N TYR A 45 -3.20 -4.80 3.22
CA TYR A 45 -2.48 -5.19 4.44
C TYR A 45 -3.11 -4.57 5.69
N GLU A 46 -3.43 -3.28 5.64
CA GLU A 46 -4.09 -2.56 6.74
C GLU A 46 -5.48 -3.13 7.00
N GLU A 47 -6.27 -3.39 5.97
CA GLU A 47 -7.56 -4.06 6.11
C GLU A 47 -7.38 -5.43 6.79
N GLN A 48 -6.42 -6.25 6.38
CA GLN A 48 -6.20 -7.56 7.01
C GLN A 48 -5.71 -7.46 8.46
N LYS A 49 -4.86 -6.46 8.76
CA LYS A 49 -4.26 -6.26 10.09
C LYS A 49 -5.21 -5.61 11.08
N PHE A 50 -6.02 -4.66 10.61
CA PHE A 50 -6.93 -3.85 11.43
C PHE A 50 -8.41 -4.21 11.25
N SER A 51 -8.76 -5.22 10.43
CA SER A 51 -10.13 -5.72 10.22
C SER A 51 -10.87 -6.19 11.48
N THR A 52 -10.22 -6.24 12.64
CA THR A 52 -10.88 -6.52 13.92
C THR A 52 -11.50 -5.28 14.60
N THR A 53 -11.40 -4.08 14.03
CA THR A 53 -12.09 -2.88 14.54
C THR A 53 -13.16 -2.37 13.54
N ALA A 54 -13.97 -3.28 13.03
CA ALA A 54 -15.27 -2.96 12.43
C ALA A 54 -16.40 -3.80 13.07
N LEU A 55 -16.25 -4.16 14.35
CA LEU A 55 -17.33 -4.72 15.15
C LEU A 55 -18.00 -3.61 15.99
N ASN A 56 -19.21 -3.27 15.57
CA ASN A 56 -20.26 -2.53 16.29
C ASN A 56 -20.01 -1.06 16.63
N ALA A 57 -20.42 -0.18 15.71
CA ALA A 57 -21.25 0.95 16.12
C ALA A 57 -22.72 0.49 16.08
N VAL A 58 -23.19 -0.09 17.19
CA VAL A 58 -24.62 -0.25 17.50
C VAL A 58 -25.14 0.96 18.24
#